data_AF-A0A7U9RYK7-F1
#
_entry.id   AF-A0A7U9RYK7-F1
#
_cell.length_a   1.000
_cell.length_b   1.000
_cell.length_c   1.000
_cell.angle_alpha   90.00
_cell.angle_beta   90.00
_cell.angle_gamma   90.00
#
_symmetry.space_group_name_H-M   'P 1'
#
loop_
_entity.id
_entity.type
_entity.pdbx_description
1 polymer ?
#
loop_
_entity_poly.entity_id
_entity_poly.type
_entity_poly.pdbx_seq_one_letter_code
_entity_poly.pdbx_strand_id
1 'polypeptide(L)'
;MSDIAKFKYKEEDLKMLAGFTLLDDDFMTIVFDRNIEAAELVLNIILGRNDLKVIEVVAQREYKNPITGGRSIKLDIYAEDSNGKVYDIEVQNDDAGADIRRARFHSSMLDTKMLKEKQKFKEIHDSYVIFITKNDYLKMGLPMYHVERTVQEAGTLFGDGSHIIYVNGSYKDDDDPVGKLMHDFRCTSAADMFYQELAKPVRHFKETEGGRSKVCKAMEERIDRERIETLFDVVKNLMEAMKMSAEQAMTTLKISDADKVVLAKRF
;
A
#
# COMPACT_ATOMS: atom_id res chain seq x y z
N MET A 1 -7.15 39.42 4.86
CA MET A 1 -6.42 38.93 3.68
C MET A 1 -5.41 37.94 4.22
N SER A 2 -5.66 36.65 4.05
CA SER A 2 -4.85 35.59 4.68
C SER A 2 -3.55 35.41 3.93
N ASP A 3 -2.44 35.44 4.67
CA ASP A 3 -1.12 35.02 4.22
C ASP A 3 -1.17 33.56 3.77
N ILE A 4 -1.35 33.35 2.46
CA ILE A 4 -1.05 32.08 1.82
C ILE A 4 0.47 32.03 1.75
N ALA A 5 1.08 31.37 2.71
CA ALA A 5 2.47 30.97 2.64
C ALA A 5 2.67 30.22 1.31
N LYS A 6 3.31 30.87 0.33
CA LYS A 6 3.77 30.21 -0.89
C LYS A 6 4.73 29.11 -0.46
N PHE A 7 4.28 27.86 -0.46
CA PHE A 7 5.16 26.71 -0.38
C PHE A 7 6.06 26.77 -1.61
N LYS A 8 7.27 27.30 -1.43
CA LYS A 8 8.28 27.31 -2.48
C LYS A 8 8.91 25.92 -2.44
N TYR A 9 8.46 25.04 -3.34
CA TYR A 9 9.01 23.69 -3.48
C TYR A 9 10.54 23.75 -3.61
N LYS A 10 11.26 22.85 -2.96
CA LYS A 10 12.67 22.65 -3.31
C LYS A 10 12.70 22.04 -4.71
N GLU A 11 13.66 22.49 -5.52
CA GLU A 11 13.82 21.98 -6.89
C GLU A 11 14.04 20.46 -6.91
N GLU A 12 14.67 19.93 -5.86
CA GLU A 12 14.87 18.50 -5.62
C GLU A 12 13.55 17.74 -5.44
N ASP A 13 12.58 18.28 -4.68
CA ASP A 13 11.29 17.62 -4.43
C ASP A 13 10.48 17.50 -5.72
N LEU A 14 10.50 18.54 -6.56
CA LEU A 14 9.82 18.53 -7.86
C LEU A 14 10.47 17.53 -8.83
N LYS A 15 11.79 17.42 -8.78
CA LYS A 15 12.54 16.48 -9.62
C LYS A 15 12.28 15.04 -9.22
N MET A 16 12.19 14.77 -7.91
CA MET A 16 11.81 13.47 -7.36
C MET A 16 10.37 13.11 -7.73
N LEU A 17 9.43 14.03 -7.53
CA LEU A 17 8.02 13.83 -7.89
C LEU A 17 7.81 13.54 -9.40
N ALA A 18 8.59 14.19 -10.27
CA ALA A 18 8.53 13.92 -11.71
C ALA A 18 8.92 12.48 -12.05
N GLY A 19 9.80 11.85 -11.26
CA GLY A 19 10.26 10.48 -11.46
C GLY A 19 9.34 9.40 -10.87
N PHE A 20 8.40 9.76 -10.00
CA PHE A 20 7.51 8.79 -9.38
C PHE A 20 6.57 8.11 -10.38
N THR A 21 6.06 6.96 -10.00
CA THR A 21 5.14 6.10 -10.73
C THR A 21 4.13 5.52 -9.73
N LEU A 22 3.09 4.82 -10.19
CA LEU A 22 2.17 4.15 -9.26
C LEU A 22 2.77 2.89 -8.62
N LEU A 23 4.00 2.52 -9.00
CA LEU A 23 4.77 1.49 -8.29
C LEU A 23 5.50 2.04 -7.06
N ASP A 24 5.57 3.36 -6.89
CA ASP A 24 6.17 3.99 -5.71
C ASP A 24 5.13 4.13 -4.60
N ASP A 25 5.34 3.41 -3.49
CA ASP A 25 4.40 3.26 -2.37
C ASP A 25 3.80 4.59 -1.89
N ASP A 26 4.61 5.64 -1.80
CA ASP A 26 4.16 6.96 -1.35
C ASP A 26 3.21 7.61 -2.34
N PHE A 27 3.56 7.58 -3.62
CA PHE A 27 2.78 8.22 -4.66
C PHE A 27 1.48 7.45 -4.89
N MET A 28 1.57 6.11 -4.91
CA MET A 28 0.43 5.21 -4.95
C MET A 28 -0.53 5.49 -3.79
N THR A 29 -0.02 5.56 -2.55
CA THR A 29 -0.84 5.86 -1.36
C THR A 29 -1.67 7.13 -1.55
N ILE A 30 -1.06 8.20 -2.08
CA ILE A 30 -1.75 9.49 -2.28
C ILE A 30 -2.78 9.41 -3.41
N VAL A 31 -2.46 8.69 -4.50
CA VAL A 31 -3.34 8.54 -5.67
C VAL A 31 -4.57 7.71 -5.33
N PHE A 32 -4.41 6.66 -4.52
CA PHE A 32 -5.47 5.71 -4.21
C PHE A 32 -6.24 6.01 -2.94
N ASP A 33 -5.73 6.82 -2.00
CA ASP A 33 -6.46 7.12 -0.76
C ASP A 33 -7.83 7.74 -1.06
N ARG A 34 -8.89 7.03 -0.65
CA ARG A 34 -10.31 7.37 -0.89
C ARG A 34 -10.70 7.50 -2.37
N ASN A 35 -9.90 6.97 -3.29
CA ASN A 35 -10.16 7.03 -4.72
C ASN A 35 -10.88 5.77 -5.20
N ILE A 36 -12.22 5.80 -5.09
CA ILE A 36 -13.10 4.70 -5.51
C ILE A 36 -12.96 4.39 -7.00
N GLU A 37 -12.92 5.40 -7.87
CA GLU A 37 -12.86 5.20 -9.33
C GLU A 37 -11.59 4.46 -9.75
N ALA A 38 -10.43 4.85 -9.20
CA ALA A 38 -9.16 4.20 -9.50
C ALA A 38 -9.12 2.74 -9.01
N ALA A 39 -9.56 2.48 -7.77
CA ALA A 39 -9.58 1.13 -7.22
C ALA A 39 -10.58 0.22 -7.95
N GLU A 40 -11.77 0.74 -8.28
CA GLU A 40 -12.80 0.01 -9.03
C GLU A 40 -12.31 -0.39 -10.42
N LEU A 41 -11.60 0.52 -11.12
CA LEU A 41 -10.97 0.19 -12.40
C LEU A 41 -9.95 -0.94 -12.26
N VAL A 42 -9.01 -0.82 -11.32
CA VAL A 42 -7.96 -1.82 -11.07
C VAL A 42 -8.58 -3.19 -10.81
N LEU A 43 -9.56 -3.26 -9.91
CA LEU A 43 -10.22 -4.50 -9.54
C LEU A 43 -11.03 -5.11 -10.70
N ASN A 44 -11.75 -4.29 -11.47
CA ASN A 44 -12.46 -4.78 -12.65
C ASN A 44 -11.49 -5.38 -13.68
N ILE A 45 -10.35 -4.74 -13.94
CA ILE A 45 -9.34 -5.26 -14.87
C ILE A 45 -8.74 -6.57 -14.35
N ILE A 46 -8.25 -6.59 -13.10
CA ILE A 46 -7.58 -7.77 -12.53
C ILE A 46 -8.52 -8.97 -12.43
N LEU A 47 -9.79 -8.74 -12.10
CA LEU A 47 -10.78 -9.82 -11.94
C LEU A 47 -11.51 -10.16 -13.25
N GLY A 48 -11.21 -9.48 -14.35
CA GLY A 48 -11.91 -9.68 -15.63
C GLY A 48 -13.41 -9.37 -15.56
N ARG A 49 -13.78 -8.35 -14.78
CA ARG A 49 -15.17 -7.93 -14.52
C ARG A 49 -15.43 -6.52 -15.05
N ASN A 50 -16.71 -6.19 -15.19
CA ASN A 50 -17.16 -4.82 -15.50
C ASN A 50 -18.36 -4.38 -14.64
N ASP A 51 -18.76 -5.24 -13.70
CA ASP A 51 -19.92 -5.10 -12.85
C ASP A 51 -19.55 -4.83 -11.38
N LEU A 52 -18.25 -4.91 -11.03
CA LEU A 52 -17.79 -4.65 -9.67
C LEU A 52 -18.03 -3.18 -9.30
N LYS A 53 -18.58 -2.97 -8.10
CA LYS A 53 -18.87 -1.64 -7.53
C LYS A 53 -18.15 -1.47 -6.21
N VAL A 54 -17.11 -0.63 -6.17
CA VAL A 54 -16.37 -0.34 -4.93
C VAL A 54 -17.12 0.72 -4.14
N ILE A 55 -17.25 0.51 -2.83
CA ILE A 55 -17.95 1.42 -1.91
C ILE A 55 -17.02 2.07 -0.89
N GLU A 56 -15.88 1.46 -0.59
CA GLU A 56 -14.86 2.02 0.30
C GLU A 56 -13.47 1.79 -0.29
N VAL A 57 -12.61 2.81 -0.17
CA VAL A 57 -11.17 2.71 -0.41
C VAL A 57 -10.43 3.48 0.67
N VAL A 58 -9.43 2.85 1.28
CA VAL A 58 -8.58 3.47 2.30
C VAL A 58 -7.14 3.01 2.05
N ALA A 59 -6.23 3.97 1.83
CA ALA A 59 -4.82 3.63 1.74
C ALA A 59 -4.20 3.49 3.14
N GLN A 60 -3.16 2.66 3.27
CA GLN A 60 -2.38 2.53 4.51
C GLN A 60 -3.23 2.12 5.73
N ARG A 61 -4.22 1.24 5.54
CA ARG A 61 -5.17 0.82 6.59
C ARG A 61 -4.50 -0.17 7.56
N GLU A 62 -4.37 0.21 8.82
CA GLU A 62 -3.73 -0.64 9.84
C GLU A 62 -4.67 -1.75 10.34
N TYR A 63 -4.21 -2.99 10.28
CA TYR A 63 -4.87 -4.16 10.85
C TYR A 63 -4.04 -4.67 12.02
N LYS A 64 -4.49 -4.31 13.22
CA LYS A 64 -3.84 -4.72 14.47
C LYS A 64 -4.07 -6.19 14.76
N ASN A 65 -2.98 -6.89 15.05
CA ASN A 65 -3.03 -8.27 15.52
C ASN A 65 -3.66 -8.31 16.91
N PRO A 66 -4.65 -9.19 17.16
CA PRO A 66 -5.26 -9.32 18.48
C PRO A 66 -4.32 -9.96 19.52
N ILE A 67 -3.25 -10.64 19.11
CA ILE A 67 -2.27 -11.24 20.00
C ILE A 67 -1.28 -10.16 20.46
N THR A 68 -1.12 -10.01 21.77
CA THR A 68 -0.11 -9.10 22.36
C THR A 68 1.29 -9.44 21.85
N GLY A 69 1.97 -8.47 21.24
CA GLY A 69 3.28 -8.67 20.61
C GLY A 69 3.22 -9.37 19.24
N GLY A 70 2.03 -9.69 18.75
CA GLY A 70 1.81 -10.24 17.41
C GLY A 70 2.08 -9.21 16.31
N ARG A 71 2.44 -9.71 15.13
CA ARG A 71 2.72 -8.87 13.96
C ARG A 71 1.42 -8.32 13.38
N SER A 72 1.25 -7.00 13.40
CA SER A 72 0.21 -6.29 12.67
C SER A 72 0.59 -6.15 11.19
N ILE A 73 -0.39 -5.83 10.35
CA ILE A 73 -0.14 -5.44 8.96
C ILE A 73 -0.72 -4.05 8.71
N LYS A 74 -0.23 -3.40 7.66
CA LYS A 74 -0.78 -2.17 7.14
C LYS A 74 -1.02 -2.41 5.66
N LEU A 75 -2.28 -2.40 5.27
CA LEU A 75 -2.70 -2.65 3.91
C LEU A 75 -2.38 -1.43 3.07
N ASP A 76 -1.68 -1.63 1.95
CA ASP A 76 -1.33 -0.56 1.04
C ASP A 76 -2.59 0.15 0.51
N ILE A 77 -3.52 -0.63 -0.06
CA ILE A 77 -4.87 -0.20 -0.42
C ILE A 77 -5.87 -1.24 0.07
N TYR A 78 -6.72 -0.83 1.00
CA TYR A 78 -7.95 -1.54 1.31
C TYR A 78 -9.06 -1.08 0.37
N ALA A 79 -9.82 -2.03 -0.17
CA ALA A 79 -11.11 -1.74 -0.81
C ALA A 79 -12.19 -2.73 -0.40
N GLU A 80 -13.44 -2.30 -0.46
CA GLU A 80 -14.63 -3.13 -0.23
C GLU A 80 -15.66 -2.89 -1.34
N ASP A 81 -16.23 -3.97 -1.88
CA ASP A 81 -17.31 -3.89 -2.89
C ASP A 81 -18.71 -3.89 -2.27
N SER A 82 -19.72 -3.59 -3.09
CA SER A 82 -21.12 -3.57 -2.68
C SER A 82 -21.68 -4.93 -2.23
N ASN A 83 -20.94 -6.02 -2.42
CA ASN A 83 -21.30 -7.37 -1.98
C ASN A 83 -20.58 -7.79 -0.69
N GLY A 84 -19.79 -6.88 -0.09
CA GLY A 84 -19.01 -7.12 1.13
C GLY A 84 -17.70 -7.86 0.88
N LYS A 85 -17.29 -8.07 -0.39
CA LYS A 85 -15.97 -8.63 -0.71
C LYS A 85 -14.90 -7.60 -0.39
N VAL A 86 -13.80 -8.05 0.19
CA VAL A 86 -12.69 -7.17 0.58
C VAL A 86 -11.44 -7.46 -0.22
N TYR A 87 -10.69 -6.41 -0.50
CA TYR A 87 -9.50 -6.43 -1.33
C TYR A 87 -8.35 -5.75 -0.59
N ASP A 88 -7.25 -6.47 -0.47
CA ASP A 88 -5.95 -5.98 -0.06
C ASP A 88 -5.07 -5.91 -1.31
N ILE A 89 -4.77 -4.70 -1.79
CA ILE A 89 -3.91 -4.48 -2.95
C ILE A 89 -2.57 -3.95 -2.46
N GLU A 90 -1.54 -4.77 -2.59
CA GLU A 90 -0.17 -4.55 -2.15
C GLU A 90 0.72 -4.25 -3.35
N VAL A 91 1.38 -3.09 -3.36
CA VAL A 91 2.25 -2.69 -4.49
C VAL A 91 3.70 -2.84 -4.05
N GLN A 92 4.49 -3.61 -4.80
CA GLN A 92 5.83 -4.00 -4.37
C GLN A 92 6.87 -3.69 -5.45
N ASN A 93 7.75 -2.74 -5.13
CA ASN A 93 8.90 -2.37 -5.96
C ASN A 93 10.06 -3.38 -5.86
N ASP A 94 10.18 -4.08 -4.72
CA ASP A 94 11.20 -5.10 -4.44
C ASP A 94 10.53 -6.46 -4.22
N ASP A 95 11.04 -7.48 -4.89
CA ASP A 95 10.58 -8.88 -4.80
C ASP A 95 10.61 -9.40 -3.35
N ALA A 96 11.51 -8.89 -2.49
CA ALA A 96 11.58 -9.28 -1.07
C ALA A 96 10.28 -8.97 -0.31
N GLY A 97 9.52 -7.97 -0.76
CA GLY A 97 8.22 -7.61 -0.20
C GLY A 97 7.08 -8.55 -0.64
N ALA A 98 7.25 -9.30 -1.73
CA ALA A 98 6.21 -10.11 -2.35
C ALA A 98 6.18 -11.58 -1.85
N ASP A 99 6.78 -11.87 -0.69
CA ASP A 99 6.88 -13.23 -0.17
C ASP A 99 5.51 -13.93 -0.07
N ILE A 100 5.44 -15.18 -0.53
CA ILE A 100 4.18 -15.94 -0.58
C ILE A 100 3.57 -16.20 0.81
N ARG A 101 4.40 -16.24 1.87
CA ARG A 101 3.94 -16.38 3.25
C ARG A 101 3.40 -15.06 3.78
N ARG A 102 3.89 -13.91 3.30
CA ARG A 102 3.27 -12.60 3.57
C ARG A 102 1.86 -12.56 2.99
N ALA A 103 1.67 -12.99 1.74
CA ALA A 103 0.33 -13.04 1.14
C ALA A 103 -0.64 -13.93 1.95
N ARG A 104 -0.18 -15.11 2.38
CA ARG A 104 -0.96 -15.96 3.29
C ARG A 104 -1.26 -15.28 4.62
N PHE A 105 -0.29 -14.58 5.21
CA PHE A 105 -0.48 -13.87 6.48
C PHE A 105 -1.49 -12.73 6.35
N HIS A 106 -1.41 -11.94 5.29
CA HIS A 106 -2.38 -10.89 4.96
C HIS A 106 -3.79 -11.46 4.82
N SER A 107 -3.97 -12.55 4.06
CA SER A 107 -5.27 -13.22 3.92
C SER A 107 -5.83 -13.63 5.29
N SER A 108 -5.01 -14.22 6.17
CA SER A 108 -5.48 -14.57 7.52
C SER A 108 -5.88 -13.37 8.36
N MET A 109 -5.20 -12.23 8.19
CA MET A 109 -5.48 -11.00 8.94
C MET A 109 -6.77 -10.34 8.46
N LEU A 110 -7.09 -10.41 7.16
CA LEU A 110 -8.39 -9.96 6.62
C LEU A 110 -9.54 -10.73 7.28
N ASP A 111 -9.45 -12.06 7.30
CA ASP A 111 -10.50 -12.93 7.88
C ASP A 111 -10.79 -12.60 9.34
N THR A 112 -9.78 -12.20 10.12
CA THR A 112 -9.96 -11.85 11.55
C THR A 112 -10.92 -10.69 11.80
N LYS A 113 -11.25 -9.89 10.79
CA LYS A 113 -12.14 -8.73 10.90
C LYS A 113 -13.54 -8.95 10.32
N MET A 114 -13.78 -10.06 9.63
CA MET A 114 -15.03 -10.27 8.88
C MET A 114 -16.17 -10.82 9.72
N LEU A 115 -15.86 -11.56 10.79
CA LEU A 115 -16.88 -12.17 11.65
C LEU A 115 -16.81 -11.61 13.06
N LYS A 116 -18.00 -11.37 13.61
CA LYS A 116 -18.24 -11.10 15.03
C LYS A 116 -18.53 -12.42 15.75
N GLU A 117 -18.44 -12.36 17.08
CA GLU A 117 -18.81 -13.48 17.93
C GLU A 117 -20.20 -14.03 17.57
N LYS A 118 -20.30 -15.36 17.46
CA LYS A 118 -21.54 -16.12 17.15
C LYS A 118 -22.03 -16.04 15.70
N GLN A 119 -21.37 -15.31 14.79
CA GLN A 119 -21.66 -15.42 13.36
C GLN A 119 -21.22 -16.79 12.82
N LYS A 120 -21.95 -17.29 11.81
CA LYS A 120 -21.60 -18.57 11.18
C LYS A 120 -20.45 -18.36 10.21
N PHE A 121 -19.53 -19.33 10.11
CA PHE A 121 -18.41 -19.24 9.17
C PHE A 121 -18.83 -19.07 7.71
N LYS A 122 -19.98 -19.60 7.30
CA LYS A 122 -20.53 -19.40 5.96
C LYS A 122 -20.94 -17.96 5.63
N GLU A 123 -20.93 -17.07 6.62
CA GLU A 123 -21.18 -15.64 6.45
C GLU A 123 -19.89 -14.87 6.13
N ILE A 124 -18.72 -15.52 6.14
CA ILE A 124 -17.48 -14.88 5.71
C ILE A 124 -17.59 -14.53 4.22
N HIS A 125 -17.22 -13.30 3.89
CA HIS A 125 -17.20 -12.83 2.50
C HIS A 125 -15.89 -13.24 1.83
N ASP A 126 -15.90 -13.28 0.49
CA ASP A 126 -14.67 -13.54 -0.26
C ASP A 126 -13.64 -12.43 0.01
N SER A 127 -12.38 -12.84 0.09
CA SER A 127 -11.23 -11.97 0.33
C SER A 127 -10.18 -12.15 -0.76
N TYR A 128 -9.58 -11.03 -1.18
CA TYR A 128 -8.54 -11.02 -2.21
C TYR A 128 -7.31 -10.33 -1.68
N VAL A 129 -6.17 -11.01 -1.73
CA VAL A 129 -4.85 -10.41 -1.53
C VAL A 129 -4.16 -10.34 -2.88
N ILE A 130 -3.95 -9.12 -3.38
CA ILE A 130 -3.49 -8.83 -4.73
C ILE A 130 -2.13 -8.15 -4.63
N PHE A 131 -1.07 -8.86 -5.01
CA PHE A 131 0.27 -8.28 -5.10
C PHE A 131 0.52 -7.78 -6.52
N ILE A 132 0.69 -6.47 -6.69
CA ILE A 132 1.20 -5.87 -7.93
C ILE A 132 2.71 -5.72 -7.78
N THR A 133 3.48 -6.60 -8.42
CA THR A 133 4.94 -6.62 -8.30
C THR A 133 5.58 -5.93 -9.49
N LYS A 134 6.58 -5.07 -9.28
CA LYS A 134 7.30 -4.40 -10.37
C LYS A 134 7.87 -5.37 -11.40
N ASN A 135 8.38 -6.51 -10.95
CA ASN A 135 8.92 -7.58 -11.81
C ASN A 135 7.92 -8.74 -11.93
N ASP A 136 8.23 -9.67 -12.83
CA ASP A 136 7.57 -10.97 -12.86
C ASP A 136 8.05 -11.86 -11.70
N TYR A 137 7.47 -11.66 -10.52
CA TYR A 137 7.90 -12.32 -9.28
C TYR A 137 7.89 -13.85 -9.38
N LEU A 138 6.84 -14.43 -10.01
CA LEU A 138 6.72 -15.89 -10.18
C LEU A 138 7.46 -16.42 -11.42
N LYS A 139 7.95 -15.54 -12.30
CA LYS A 139 8.83 -15.87 -13.45
C LYS A 139 8.20 -16.83 -14.45
N MET A 140 6.89 -16.71 -14.67
CA MET A 140 6.14 -17.56 -15.60
C MET A 140 5.71 -16.81 -16.88
N GLY A 141 5.99 -15.51 -16.99
CA GLY A 141 5.76 -14.70 -18.19
C GLY A 141 4.30 -14.35 -18.47
N LEU A 142 3.37 -14.60 -17.53
CA LEU A 142 1.96 -14.26 -17.69
C LEU A 142 1.65 -12.87 -17.14
N PRO A 143 0.53 -12.23 -17.55
CA PRO A 143 0.09 -10.95 -16.98
C PRO A 143 -0.20 -11.03 -15.48
N MET A 144 -0.75 -12.15 -15.01
CA MET A 144 -1.07 -12.38 -13.61
C MET A 144 -1.26 -13.87 -13.29
N TYR A 145 -1.26 -14.18 -11.99
CA TYR A 145 -1.28 -15.54 -11.44
C TYR A 145 -2.32 -15.64 -10.34
N HIS A 146 -3.30 -16.52 -10.53
CA HIS A 146 -4.29 -16.85 -9.51
C HIS A 146 -3.80 -18.04 -8.71
N VAL A 147 -3.69 -17.88 -7.39
CA VAL A 147 -3.23 -18.91 -6.46
C VAL A 147 -4.41 -19.36 -5.63
N GLU A 148 -4.95 -20.53 -5.98
CA GLU A 148 -6.15 -21.11 -5.38
C GLU A 148 -5.84 -22.41 -4.64
N ARG A 149 -6.67 -22.74 -3.63
CA ARG A 149 -6.62 -24.05 -2.98
C ARG A 149 -7.39 -25.08 -3.80
N THR A 150 -6.84 -26.29 -3.90
CA THR A 150 -7.44 -27.42 -4.62
C THR A 150 -7.53 -28.66 -3.73
N VAL A 151 -8.55 -29.48 -3.93
CA VAL A 151 -8.60 -30.85 -3.40
C VAL A 151 -7.61 -31.70 -4.21
N GLN A 152 -6.50 -32.09 -3.59
CA GLN A 152 -5.36 -32.70 -4.31
C GLN A 152 -5.75 -34.00 -5.02
N GLU A 153 -6.61 -34.81 -4.42
CA GLU A 153 -7.05 -36.10 -4.94
C GLU A 153 -7.97 -35.96 -6.16
N ALA A 154 -8.72 -34.86 -6.25
CA ALA A 154 -9.72 -34.63 -7.29
C ALA A 154 -9.30 -33.57 -8.33
N GLY A 155 -8.28 -32.76 -8.03
CA GLY A 155 -7.86 -31.62 -8.86
C GLY A 155 -8.90 -30.50 -8.95
N THR A 156 -9.94 -30.51 -8.11
CA THR A 156 -11.01 -29.51 -8.13
C THR A 156 -10.71 -28.35 -7.19
N LEU A 157 -11.15 -27.14 -7.56
CA LEU A 157 -11.07 -25.97 -6.67
C LEU A 157 -11.79 -26.25 -5.36
N PHE A 158 -11.17 -25.84 -4.25
CA PHE A 158 -11.75 -25.97 -2.91
C PHE A 158 -12.85 -24.93 -2.67
N GLY A 159 -12.68 -23.72 -3.21
CA GLY A 159 -13.72 -22.68 -3.20
C GLY A 159 -14.04 -22.12 -1.81
N ASP A 160 -13.02 -21.80 -1.01
CA ASP A 160 -13.18 -21.25 0.35
C ASP A 160 -13.31 -19.73 0.39
N GLY A 161 -13.34 -19.05 -0.76
CA GLY A 161 -13.48 -17.60 -0.87
C GLY A 161 -12.20 -16.82 -0.55
N SER A 162 -11.07 -17.49 -0.31
CA SER A 162 -9.77 -16.85 -0.05
C SER A 162 -8.91 -16.90 -1.30
N HIS A 163 -8.68 -15.74 -1.90
CA HIS A 163 -8.00 -15.60 -3.19
C HIS A 163 -6.67 -14.86 -3.04
N ILE A 164 -5.63 -15.35 -3.69
CA ILE A 164 -4.35 -14.65 -3.80
C ILE A 164 -4.02 -14.46 -5.28
N ILE A 165 -3.70 -13.23 -5.66
CA ILE A 165 -3.36 -12.87 -7.04
C ILE A 165 -2.00 -12.18 -7.05
N TYR A 166 -1.12 -12.59 -7.95
CA TYR A 166 0.11 -11.85 -8.27
C TYR A 166 0.00 -11.26 -9.67
N VAL A 167 0.08 -9.95 -9.79
CA VAL A 167 0.08 -9.23 -11.06
C VAL A 167 1.52 -8.92 -11.45
N ASN A 168 1.89 -9.32 -12.66
CA ASN A 168 3.22 -9.11 -13.22
C ASN A 168 3.35 -7.67 -13.76
N GLY A 169 3.92 -6.78 -12.95
CA GLY A 169 4.17 -5.39 -13.32
C GLY A 169 5.23 -5.18 -14.40
N SER A 170 5.94 -6.22 -14.83
CA SER A 170 6.86 -6.17 -15.98
C SER A 170 6.21 -6.61 -17.30
N TYR A 171 4.98 -7.10 -17.26
CA TYR A 171 4.23 -7.51 -18.44
C TYR A 171 3.93 -6.31 -19.35
N LYS A 172 4.17 -6.49 -20.66
CA LYS A 172 4.07 -5.46 -21.70
C LYS A 172 3.29 -6.00 -22.88
N ASP A 173 2.03 -5.64 -22.93
CA ASP A 173 1.12 -5.93 -24.04
C ASP A 173 0.04 -4.84 -24.06
N ASP A 174 0.10 -3.95 -25.03
CA ASP A 174 -0.84 -2.83 -25.13
C ASP A 174 -2.17 -3.26 -25.75
N ASP A 175 -2.36 -4.53 -26.12
CA ASP A 175 -3.66 -5.08 -26.54
C ASP A 175 -4.38 -5.78 -25.38
N ASP A 176 -3.66 -6.14 -24.32
CA ASP A 176 -4.20 -6.77 -23.11
C ASP A 176 -4.59 -5.72 -22.03
N PRO A 177 -5.76 -5.82 -21.37
CA PRO A 177 -6.16 -4.90 -20.31
C PRO A 177 -5.20 -4.83 -19.12
N VAL A 178 -4.64 -5.97 -18.70
CA VAL A 178 -3.66 -5.99 -17.60
C VAL A 178 -2.33 -5.39 -18.09
N GLY A 179 -1.93 -5.66 -19.33
CA GLY A 179 -0.75 -5.03 -19.94
C GLY A 179 -0.84 -3.50 -20.01
N LYS A 180 -1.99 -2.95 -20.43
CA LYS A 180 -2.28 -1.50 -20.35
C LYS A 180 -2.25 -0.99 -18.92
N LEU A 181 -2.82 -1.73 -17.96
CA LEU A 181 -2.84 -1.33 -16.56
C LEU A 181 -1.42 -1.24 -16.01
N MET A 182 -0.58 -2.23 -16.32
CA MET A 182 0.81 -2.23 -15.89
C MET A 182 1.64 -1.17 -16.63
N HIS A 183 1.29 -0.82 -17.87
CA HIS A 183 1.87 0.35 -18.55
C HIS A 183 1.58 1.63 -17.78
N ASP A 184 0.33 1.86 -17.39
CA ASP A 184 -0.07 3.02 -16.60
C ASP A 184 0.65 3.07 -15.26
N PHE A 185 0.80 1.93 -14.59
CA PHE A 185 1.52 1.87 -13.31
C PHE A 185 3.00 2.27 -13.42
N ARG A 186 3.63 2.04 -14.58
CA ARG A 186 5.01 2.41 -14.87
C ARG A 186 5.17 3.83 -15.41
N CYS A 187 4.08 4.51 -15.77
CA CYS A 187 4.14 5.83 -16.37
C CYS A 187 4.56 6.91 -15.36
N THR A 188 5.48 7.77 -15.77
CA THR A 188 5.83 8.99 -15.02
C THR A 188 4.95 10.18 -15.39
N SER A 189 4.25 10.11 -16.53
CA SER A 189 3.43 11.19 -17.08
C SER A 189 2.01 10.70 -17.32
N ALA A 190 1.03 11.50 -16.90
CA ALA A 190 -0.39 11.20 -17.10
C ALA A 190 -0.83 11.31 -18.56
N ALA A 191 -0.03 11.93 -19.43
CA ALA A 191 -0.33 12.02 -20.86
C ALA A 191 -0.12 10.69 -21.59
N ASP A 192 0.71 9.81 -21.02
CA ASP A 192 1.11 8.54 -21.61
C ASP A 192 0.28 7.35 -21.11
N MET A 193 -0.70 7.61 -20.24
CA MET A 193 -1.56 6.61 -19.60
C MET A 193 -2.81 6.31 -20.43
N PHE A 194 -3.20 5.04 -20.49
CA PHE A 194 -4.38 4.54 -21.17
C PHE A 194 -5.67 4.83 -20.40
N TYR A 195 -5.68 4.64 -19.08
CA TYR A 195 -6.88 4.71 -18.26
C TYR A 195 -7.05 6.06 -17.57
N GLN A 196 -8.19 6.71 -17.81
CA GLN A 196 -8.42 8.07 -17.34
C GLN A 196 -8.65 8.16 -15.83
N GLU A 197 -9.17 7.11 -15.22
CA GLU A 197 -9.39 6.96 -13.78
C GLU A 197 -8.06 7.01 -13.01
N LEU A 198 -6.95 6.59 -13.65
CA LEU A 198 -5.59 6.72 -13.12
C LEU A 198 -4.90 7.99 -13.62
N ALA A 199 -5.06 8.34 -14.91
CA ALA A 199 -4.41 9.51 -15.50
C ALA A 199 -4.82 10.83 -14.82
N LYS A 200 -6.12 11.00 -14.50
CA LYS A 200 -6.64 12.22 -13.86
C LYS A 200 -5.98 12.51 -12.50
N PRO A 201 -5.97 11.59 -11.52
CA PRO A 201 -5.31 11.85 -10.24
C PRO A 201 -3.79 11.99 -10.39
N VAL A 202 -3.13 11.20 -11.25
CA VAL A 202 -1.69 11.37 -11.52
C VAL A 202 -1.40 12.77 -12.05
N ARG A 203 -2.19 13.25 -13.03
CA ARG A 203 -2.10 14.62 -13.56
C ARG A 203 -2.29 15.65 -12.47
N HIS A 204 -3.34 15.50 -11.66
CA HIS A 204 -3.64 16.43 -10.57
C HIS A 204 -2.45 16.57 -9.61
N PHE A 205 -1.91 15.45 -9.11
CA PHE A 205 -0.84 15.43 -8.12
C PHE A 205 0.51 15.86 -8.68
N LYS A 206 0.76 15.68 -9.99
CA LYS A 206 2.04 16.02 -10.62
C LYS A 206 2.08 17.36 -11.33
N GLU A 207 0.94 17.94 -11.71
CA GLU A 207 0.91 19.15 -12.56
C GLU A 207 0.26 20.35 -11.88
N THR A 208 -0.63 20.15 -10.91
CA THR A 208 -1.28 21.27 -10.21
C THR A 208 -0.48 21.70 -8.98
N GLU A 209 -0.50 22.99 -8.66
CA GLU A 209 0.16 23.51 -7.45
C GLU A 209 -0.41 22.85 -6.17
N GLY A 210 -1.73 22.76 -6.03
CA GLY A 210 -2.33 22.12 -4.85
C GLY A 210 -1.97 20.64 -4.72
N GLY A 211 -1.96 19.90 -5.84
CA GLY A 211 -1.59 18.49 -5.87
C GLY A 211 -0.12 18.27 -5.48
N ARG A 212 0.80 19.02 -6.09
CA ARG A 212 2.24 18.97 -5.77
C ARG A 212 2.50 19.27 -4.30
N SER A 213 1.83 20.29 -3.74
CA SER A 213 1.93 20.64 -2.32
C SER A 213 1.55 19.48 -1.42
N LYS A 214 0.44 18.79 -1.73
CA LYS A 214 -0.01 17.62 -0.96
C LYS A 214 1.03 16.50 -1.01
N VAL A 215 1.60 16.22 -2.18
CA VAL A 215 2.61 15.15 -2.32
C VAL A 215 3.89 15.50 -1.59
N CYS A 216 4.47 16.67 -1.83
CA CYS A 216 5.71 17.09 -1.16
C CYS A 216 5.55 17.10 0.37
N LYS A 217 4.43 17.61 0.88
CA LYS A 217 4.15 17.59 2.32
C LYS A 217 4.05 16.16 2.87
N ALA A 218 3.36 15.26 2.18
CA ALA A 218 3.24 13.87 2.61
C ALA A 218 4.60 13.15 2.64
N MET A 219 5.48 13.47 1.68
CA MET A 219 6.86 12.95 1.64
C MET A 219 7.71 13.50 2.79
N GLU A 220 7.66 14.81 3.06
CA GLU A 220 8.37 15.42 4.19
C GLU A 220 7.92 14.81 5.52
N GLU A 221 6.61 14.71 5.75
CA GLU A 221 6.06 14.10 6.96
C GLU A 221 6.47 12.63 7.12
N ARG A 222 6.64 11.89 6.02
CA ARG A 222 7.12 10.51 6.05
C ARG A 222 8.59 10.42 6.42
N ILE A 223 9.45 11.23 5.77
CA ILE A 223 10.88 11.30 6.08
C ILE A 223 11.08 11.63 7.56
N ASP A 224 10.31 12.58 8.09
CA ASP A 224 10.37 12.91 9.51
C ASP A 224 9.91 11.77 10.41
N ARG A 225 8.84 11.04 10.05
CA ARG A 225 8.40 9.84 10.80
C ARG A 225 9.47 8.75 10.82
N GLU A 226 10.06 8.41 9.67
CA GLU A 226 11.12 7.40 9.55
C GLU A 226 12.38 7.80 10.34
N ARG A 227 12.75 9.08 10.28
CA ARG A 227 13.83 9.65 11.10
C ARG A 227 13.55 9.47 12.58
N ILE A 228 12.33 9.77 13.04
CA ILE A 228 11.94 9.60 14.45
C ILE A 228 11.89 8.12 14.86
N GLU A 229 11.44 7.21 14.00
CA GLU A 229 11.49 5.76 14.29
C GLU A 229 12.92 5.25 14.41
N THR A 230 13.80 5.64 13.50
CA THR A 230 15.22 5.30 13.57
C THR A 230 15.85 5.81 14.87
N LEU A 231 15.56 7.06 15.24
CA LEU A 231 16.03 7.62 16.51
C LEU A 231 15.48 6.87 17.72
N PHE A 232 14.21 6.46 17.70
CA PHE A 232 13.60 5.66 18.76
C PHE A 232 14.34 4.34 18.96
N ASP A 233 14.62 3.61 17.87
CA ASP A 233 15.33 2.32 17.95
C ASP A 233 16.77 2.49 18.45
N VAL A 234 17.48 3.53 18.00
CA VAL A 234 18.83 3.83 18.49
C VAL A 234 18.82 4.17 19.99
N VAL A 235 17.86 4.99 20.44
CA VAL A 235 17.69 5.32 21.88
C VAL A 235 17.41 4.05 22.68
N LYS A 236 16.46 3.23 22.22
CA LYS A 236 16.10 1.97 22.90
C LYS A 236 17.29 1.02 23.01
N ASN A 237 18.03 0.81 21.93
CA ASN A 237 19.21 -0.04 21.92
C ASN A 237 20.30 0.48 22.88
N LEU A 238 20.52 1.80 22.92
CA LEU A 238 21.47 2.41 23.84
C LEU A 238 21.05 2.26 25.31
N MET A 239 19.75 2.45 25.60
CA MET A 239 19.19 2.21 26.94
C MET A 239 19.45 0.77 27.40
N GLU A 240 19.19 -0.22 26.54
CA GLU A 240 19.35 -1.63 26.85
C GLU A 240 20.82 -2.01 27.08
N ALA A 241 21.72 -1.52 26.22
CA ALA A 241 23.15 -1.82 26.25
C ALA A 241 23.87 -1.14 27.43
N MET A 242 23.56 0.12 27.71
CA MET A 242 24.27 0.93 28.71
C MET A 242 23.51 1.08 30.03
N LYS A 243 22.32 0.47 30.15
CA LYS A 243 21.42 0.58 31.33
C LYS A 243 21.09 2.03 31.70
N MET A 244 20.87 2.86 30.67
CA MET A 244 20.56 4.28 30.81
C MET A 244 19.05 4.53 30.77
N SER A 245 18.59 5.63 31.38
CA SER A 245 17.24 6.14 31.14
C SER A 245 17.10 6.69 29.72
N ALA A 246 15.85 6.82 29.23
CA ALA A 246 15.59 7.42 27.92
C ALA A 246 16.16 8.85 27.81
N GLU A 247 16.03 9.65 28.87
CA GLU A 247 16.56 11.02 28.92
C GLU A 247 18.10 11.05 28.85
N GLN A 248 18.76 10.17 29.57
CA GLN A 248 20.22 10.03 29.53
C GLN A 248 20.70 9.57 28.14
N ALA A 249 20.02 8.60 27.53
CA ALA A 249 20.34 8.09 26.20
C ALA A 249 20.15 9.18 25.12
N MET A 250 19.02 9.89 25.14
CA MET A 250 18.74 11.00 24.21
C MET A 250 19.75 12.15 24.36
N THR A 251 20.16 12.46 25.60
CA THR A 251 21.19 13.49 25.87
C THR A 251 22.57 13.04 25.36
N THR A 252 22.92 11.77 25.56
CA THR A 252 24.19 11.19 25.07
C THR A 252 24.27 11.20 23.55
N LEU A 253 23.16 10.90 22.87
CA LEU A 253 23.04 10.96 21.41
C LEU A 253 22.91 12.38 20.86
N LYS A 254 22.86 13.41 21.72
CA LYS A 254 22.69 14.82 21.35
C LYS A 254 21.46 15.05 20.46
N ILE A 255 20.37 14.34 20.74
CA ILE A 255 19.11 14.50 20.01
C ILE A 255 18.58 15.92 20.24
N SER A 256 17.98 16.52 19.20
CA SER A 256 17.43 17.87 19.28
C SER A 256 16.29 17.94 20.30
N ASP A 257 16.08 19.10 20.95
CA ASP A 257 15.02 19.23 21.96
C ASP A 257 13.62 19.03 21.37
N ALA A 258 13.41 19.41 20.10
CA ALA A 258 12.16 19.14 19.39
C ALA A 258 11.90 17.63 19.24
N ASP A 259 12.91 16.87 18.80
CA ASP A 259 12.78 15.41 18.63
C ASP A 259 12.66 14.69 19.98
N LYS A 260 13.33 15.18 21.04
CA LYS A 260 13.18 14.64 22.41
C LYS A 260 11.74 14.68 22.89
N VAL A 261 11.01 15.79 22.64
CA VAL A 261 9.60 15.93 23.05
C VAL A 261 8.71 14.90 22.34
N VAL A 262 9.01 14.57 21.08
CA VAL A 262 8.27 13.55 20.32
C VAL A 262 8.61 12.16 20.84
N LEU A 263 9.90 11.85 21.01
CA LEU A 263 10.38 10.54 21.48
C LEU A 263 9.95 10.22 22.92
N ALA A 264 9.93 11.21 23.81
CA ALA A 264 9.53 11.03 25.20
C ALA A 264 8.08 10.53 25.38
N LYS A 265 7.22 10.68 24.38
CA LYS A 265 5.84 10.15 24.40
C LYS A 265 5.77 8.66 24.06
N ARG A 266 6.88 8.06 23.60
CA ARG A 266 6.96 6.66 23.15
C ARG A 266 7.62 5.73 24.17
N PHE A 267 8.23 6.28 25.21
CA PHE A 267 8.86 5.56 26.33
C PHE A 267 8.05 5.77 27.61
#